data_AF-A0A0S8FXS2-F1
#
_entry.id   AF-A0A0S8FXS2-F1
#
_cell.length_a   1.000
_cell.length_b   1.000
_cell.length_c   1.000
_cell.angle_alpha   90.00
_cell.angle_beta   90.00
_cell.angle_gamma   90.00
#
_symmetry.space_group_name_H-M   'P 1'
#
loop_
_entity.id
_entity.type
_entity.pdbx_description
1 polymer ?
#
loop_
_entity_poly.entity_id
_entity_poly.type
_entity_poly.pdbx_seq_one_letter_code
_entity_poly.pdbx_strand_id
1 'polypeptide(L)'
;MIIDFVVCTTTMLLLKIMTPWWWWIMVVPFVLGLVRIKSGWFSFLIGTSSASLLWLASSTYYYFAGSQIVTGRVATLVGLSSPLLLILITAGVAAVAGGIACSAGCAVRSIFVPLRQ
;
A
#
# COMPACT_ATOMS: atom_id res chain seq x y z
N MET A 1 -16.02 4.51 3.04
CA MET A 1 -15.10 4.57 1.87
C MET A 1 -14.06 5.67 2.02
N ILE A 2 -14.41 6.96 1.94
CA ILE A 2 -13.42 8.06 2.09
C ILE A 2 -12.77 8.04 3.48
N ILE A 3 -13.57 7.86 4.53
CA ILE A 3 -13.06 7.78 5.91
C ILE A 3 -12.09 6.59 6.07
N ASP A 4 -12.45 5.41 5.57
CA ASP A 4 -11.60 4.21 5.68
C ASP A 4 -10.29 4.37 4.92
N PHE A 5 -10.33 5.01 3.75
CA PHE A 5 -9.16 5.36 2.97
C PHE A 5 -8.23 6.34 3.70
N VAL A 6 -8.80 7.41 4.27
CA VAL A 6 -8.04 8.39 5.07
C VAL A 6 -7.43 7.72 6.29
N VAL A 7 -8.20 6.92 7.03
CA VAL A 7 -7.71 6.19 8.20
C VAL A 7 -6.58 5.24 7.82
N CYS A 8 -6.71 4.46 6.74
CA CYS A 8 -5.66 3.56 6.26
C CYS A 8 -4.37 4.31 5.92
N THR A 9 -4.49 5.38 5.13
CA THR A 9 -3.35 6.16 4.64
C THR A 9 -2.64 6.87 5.78
N THR A 10 -3.39 7.54 6.68
CA THR A 10 -2.81 8.26 7.83
C THR A 10 -2.15 7.29 8.81
N THR A 11 -2.76 6.13 9.09
CA THR A 11 -2.19 5.13 10.00
C THR A 11 -0.88 4.55 9.44
N MET A 12 -0.86 4.18 8.16
CA MET A 12 0.37 3.74 7.50
C MET A 12 1.47 4.81 7.52
N LEU A 13 1.11 6.08 7.29
CA LEU A 13 2.05 7.19 7.24
C LEU A 13 2.68 7.43 8.62
N LEU A 14 1.88 7.43 9.69
CA LEU A 14 2.37 7.54 11.05
C LEU A 14 3.32 6.39 11.40
N LEU A 15 2.95 5.15 11.08
CA LEU A 15 3.78 3.97 11.34
C LEU A 15 5.08 3.97 10.54
N LYS A 16 5.06 4.43 9.29
CA LYS A 16 6.26 4.60 8.45
C LYS A 16 7.23 5.64 9.02
N ILE A 17 6.73 6.67 9.70
CA ILE A 17 7.59 7.70 10.34
C ILE A 17 8.15 7.17 11.66
N MET A 18 7.34 6.48 12.46
CA MET A 18 7.74 5.98 13.79
C MET A 18 8.66 4.77 13.71
N THR A 19 8.54 3.96 12.65
CA THR A 19 9.28 2.70 12.51
C THR A 19 9.94 2.59 11.14
N PRO A 20 11.19 2.08 11.05
CA PRO A 20 11.86 1.86 9.76
C PRO A 20 11.31 0.64 8.99
N TRP A 21 10.19 0.06 9.42
CA TRP A 21 9.71 -1.23 8.93
C TRP A 21 8.68 -1.02 7.81
N TRP A 22 8.96 -1.55 6.62
CA TRP A 22 8.06 -1.53 5.47
C TRP A 22 6.80 -2.42 5.58
N TRP A 23 6.75 -3.37 6.52
CA TRP A 23 5.69 -4.40 6.62
C TRP A 23 4.30 -3.82 6.93
N TRP A 24 4.23 -2.59 7.45
CA TRP A 24 2.96 -1.93 7.75
C TRP A 24 2.05 -1.75 6.53
N ILE A 25 2.62 -1.79 5.31
CA ILE A 25 1.83 -1.78 4.08
C ILE A 25 0.89 -2.99 3.95
N MET A 26 1.17 -4.10 4.63
CA MET A 26 0.29 -5.27 4.65
C MET A 26 -0.52 -5.37 5.93
N VAL A 27 0.09 -5.09 7.08
CA VAL A 27 -0.56 -5.24 8.39
C VAL A 27 -1.72 -4.26 8.57
N VAL A 28 -1.52 -2.98 8.27
CA VAL A 28 -2.55 -1.93 8.44
C VAL A 28 -3.79 -2.18 7.58
N PRO A 29 -3.68 -2.41 6.26
CA PRO A 29 -4.87 -2.63 5.43
C PRO A 29 -5.54 -3.96 5.77
N PHE A 30 -4.77 -4.99 6.15
CA PHE A 30 -5.34 -6.24 6.64
C PHE A 30 -6.23 -6.03 7.87
N VAL A 31 -5.74 -5.34 8.90
CA VAL A 31 -6.50 -5.07 10.12
C VAL A 31 -7.74 -4.21 9.82
N LEU A 32 -7.62 -3.22 8.93
CA LEU A 32 -8.77 -2.40 8.52
C LEU A 32 -9.82 -3.18 7.73
N GLY A 33 -9.39 -4.05 6.82
CA GLY A 33 -10.28 -4.96 6.10
C GLY A 33 -11.03 -5.91 7.05
N LEU A 34 -10.35 -6.37 8.09
CA LEU A 34 -10.92 -7.25 9.11
C LEU A 34 -11.97 -6.57 9.99
N VAL A 35 -11.76 -5.30 10.39
CA VAL A 35 -12.61 -4.63 11.38
C VAL A 35 -13.72 -3.80 10.73
N ARG A 36 -13.41 -3.02 9.70
CA ARG A 36 -14.30 -1.96 9.21
C ARG A 36 -15.01 -2.30 7.91
N ILE A 37 -14.33 -2.88 6.95
CA ILE A 37 -14.86 -2.99 5.58
C ILE A 37 -15.72 -4.26 5.44
N LYS A 38 -16.88 -4.12 4.78
CA LYS A 38 -17.86 -5.21 4.59
C LYS A 38 -17.96 -5.71 3.15
N SER A 39 -17.45 -4.94 2.18
CA SER A 39 -17.50 -5.30 0.76
C SER A 39 -16.10 -5.62 0.25
N GLY A 40 -15.92 -6.82 -0.28
CA GLY A 40 -14.61 -7.29 -0.76
C GLY A 40 -14.01 -6.41 -1.86
N TRP A 41 -14.83 -5.94 -2.81
CA TRP A 41 -14.37 -5.04 -3.86
C TRP A 41 -13.89 -3.70 -3.30
N PHE A 42 -14.65 -3.10 -2.39
CA PHE A 42 -14.23 -1.86 -1.73
C PHE A 42 -13.00 -2.06 -0.85
N SER A 43 -12.84 -3.21 -0.17
CA SER A 43 -11.62 -3.55 0.57
C SER A 43 -10.39 -3.53 -0.32
N PHE A 44 -10.48 -4.18 -1.49
CA PHE A 44 -9.39 -4.21 -2.46
C PHE A 44 -9.04 -2.80 -2.95
N LEU A 45 -10.03 -1.99 -3.34
CA LEU A 45 -9.80 -0.62 -3.81
C LEU A 45 -9.15 0.25 -2.72
N ILE A 46 -9.65 0.19 -1.49
CA ILE A 46 -9.11 0.99 -0.37
C ILE A 46 -7.67 0.57 -0.07
N GLY A 47 -7.37 -0.73 -0.01
CA GLY A 47 -6.02 -1.24 0.21
C GLY A 47 -5.06 -0.85 -0.92
N THR A 48 -5.48 -1.05 -2.16
CA THR A 48 -4.69 -0.73 -3.37
C THR A 48 -4.37 0.76 -3.45
N SER A 49 -5.40 1.62 -3.31
CA SER A 49 -5.23 3.06 -3.46
C SER A 49 -4.43 3.67 -2.32
N SER A 50 -4.66 3.25 -1.06
CA SER A 50 -3.91 3.79 0.09
C SER A 50 -2.42 3.39 0.03
N ALA A 51 -2.13 2.12 -0.23
CA ALA A 51 -0.76 1.62 -0.32
C ALA A 51 0.00 2.22 -1.52
N SER A 52 -0.65 2.25 -2.70
CA SER A 52 -0.07 2.85 -3.91
C SER A 52 0.24 4.33 -3.70
N LEU A 53 -0.70 5.11 -3.16
CA LEU A 53 -0.51 6.55 -2.96
C LEU A 53 0.66 6.82 -2.02
N LEU A 54 0.75 6.09 -0.91
CA LEU A 54 1.78 6.28 0.10
C LEU A 54 3.18 5.92 -0.42
N TRP A 55 3.30 4.84 -1.19
CA TRP A 55 4.58 4.42 -1.78
C TRP A 55 4.96 5.23 -3.00
N LEU A 56 4.01 5.62 -3.85
CA LEU A 56 4.26 6.52 -4.97
C LEU A 56 4.78 7.87 -4.46
N ALA A 57 4.11 8.46 -3.46
CA ALA A 57 4.55 9.70 -2.85
C ALA A 57 5.93 9.55 -2.18
N SER A 58 6.16 8.46 -1.44
CA SER A 58 7.44 8.23 -0.77
C SER A 58 8.59 8.03 -1.76
N SER A 59 8.41 7.17 -2.77
CA SER A 59 9.44 6.89 -3.78
C SER A 59 9.76 8.12 -4.62
N THR A 60 8.74 8.92 -4.96
CA THR A 60 8.92 10.18 -5.67
C THR A 60 9.65 11.21 -4.80
N TYR A 61 9.27 11.32 -3.52
CA TYR A 61 9.96 12.18 -2.57
C TYR A 61 11.44 11.83 -2.46
N TYR A 62 11.78 10.55 -2.26
CA TYR A 62 13.18 10.13 -2.18
C TYR A 62 13.95 10.41 -3.46
N TYR A 63 13.32 10.14 -4.62
CA TYR A 63 13.92 10.41 -5.92
C TYR A 63 14.33 11.88 -6.05
N PHE A 64 13.46 12.83 -5.71
CA PHE A 64 13.79 14.26 -5.77
C PHE A 64 14.64 14.76 -4.60
N ALA A 65 14.60 14.09 -3.43
CA ALA A 65 15.38 14.46 -2.24
C ALA A 65 16.85 14.01 -2.28
N GLY A 66 17.34 13.56 -3.44
CA GLY A 66 18.77 13.28 -3.67
C GLY A 66 19.11 11.82 -3.96
N SER A 67 18.14 10.90 -4.02
CA SER A 67 18.41 9.50 -4.34
C SER A 67 18.44 9.19 -5.84
N GLN A 68 18.52 10.21 -6.72
CA GLN A 68 18.51 10.03 -8.18
C GLN A 68 19.63 9.08 -8.67
N ILE A 69 20.85 9.23 -8.14
CA ILE A 69 22.01 8.40 -8.50
C ILE A 69 21.77 6.94 -8.10
N VAL A 70 21.27 6.71 -6.88
CA VAL A 70 20.98 5.37 -6.36
C VAL A 70 19.85 4.72 -7.16
N THR A 71 18.76 5.46 -7.39
CA THR A 71 17.59 4.99 -8.15
C THR A 71 17.97 4.65 -9.59
N GLY A 72 18.84 5.43 -10.23
CA GLY A 72 19.36 5.14 -11.57
C GLY A 72 20.24 3.89 -11.63
N ARG A 73 21.10 3.67 -10.63
CA ARG A 73 21.89 2.43 -10.52
C ARG A 73 21.00 1.21 -10.29
N VAL A 74 19.98 1.32 -9.44
CA VAL A 74 19.04 0.22 -9.22
C VAL A 74 18.21 -0.05 -10.48
N ALA A 75 17.74 0.99 -11.17
CA ALA A 75 16.99 0.83 -12.42
C ALA A 75 17.82 0.09 -13.48
N THR A 76 19.10 0.46 -13.66
CA THR A 76 20.00 -0.22 -14.60
C THR A 76 20.28 -1.68 -14.21
N LEU A 77 20.47 -1.97 -12.92
CA LEU A 77 20.64 -3.35 -12.42
C LEU A 77 19.42 -4.23 -12.67
N VAL A 78 18.22 -3.65 -12.59
CA VAL A 78 16.95 -4.35 -12.87
C VAL A 78 16.63 -4.36 -14.38
N GLY A 79 17.48 -3.77 -15.22
CA GLY A 79 17.33 -3.74 -16.68
C GLY A 79 16.30 -2.72 -17.19
N LEU A 80 15.96 -1.71 -16.40
CA LEU A 80 15.03 -0.65 -16.78
C LEU A 80 15.77 0.55 -17.39
N SER A 81 15.20 1.07 -18.48
CA SER A 81 15.72 2.26 -19.18
C SER A 81 15.45 3.58 -18.44
N SER A 82 14.55 3.59 -17.44
CA SER A 82 14.18 4.82 -16.71
C SER A 82 13.98 4.58 -15.21
N PRO A 83 14.56 5.44 -14.34
CA PRO A 83 14.28 5.43 -12.89
C PRO A 83 12.81 5.64 -12.54
N LEU A 84 12.06 6.34 -13.39
CA LEU A 84 10.63 6.59 -13.18
C LEU A 84 9.79 5.31 -13.29
N LEU A 85 10.19 4.39 -14.19
CA LEU A 85 9.54 3.08 -14.29
C LEU A 85 9.73 2.28 -13.00
N LEU A 86 10.90 2.37 -12.37
CA LEU A 86 11.16 1.73 -11.07
C LEU A 86 10.22 2.27 -9.98
N ILE A 87 10.00 3.60 -9.93
CA ILE A 87 9.05 4.22 -9.00
C ILE A 87 7.63 3.69 -9.23
N LEU A 88 7.21 3.62 -10.49
CA LEU A 88 5.87 3.16 -10.86
C LEU A 88 5.66 1.68 -10.52
N ILE A 89 6.66 0.83 -10.79
CA ILE A 89 6.65 -0.59 -10.41
C ILE A 89 6.57 -0.72 -8.90
N THR A 90 7.35 0.07 -8.16
CA THR A 90 7.35 0.03 -6.70
C THR A 90 5.97 0.39 -6.14
N ALA A 91 5.35 1.45 -6.67
CA ALA A 91 3.98 1.81 -6.32
C ALA A 91 2.97 0.72 -6.71
N GLY A 92 3.15 0.07 -7.87
CA GLY A 92 2.32 -1.04 -8.32
C GLY A 92 2.41 -2.27 -7.41
N VAL A 93 3.62 -2.67 -7.02
CA VAL A 93 3.85 -3.76 -6.06
C VAL A 93 3.19 -3.43 -4.73
N ALA A 94 3.35 -2.20 -4.25
CA ALA A 94 2.68 -1.70 -3.06
C ALA A 94 1.14 -1.76 -3.18
N ALA A 95 0.60 -1.38 -4.33
CA ALA A 95 -0.83 -1.41 -4.62
C ALA A 95 -1.38 -2.84 -4.53
N VAL A 96 -0.75 -3.79 -5.23
CA VAL A 96 -1.16 -5.20 -5.22
C VAL A 96 -1.03 -5.78 -3.81
N ALA A 97 0.08 -5.50 -3.13
CA ALA A 97 0.33 -5.91 -1.75
C ALA A 97 -0.78 -5.43 -0.79
N GLY A 98 -1.03 -4.11 -0.76
CA GLY A 98 -2.04 -3.52 0.12
C GLY A 98 -3.46 -3.97 -0.21
N GLY A 99 -3.77 -4.12 -1.50
CA GLY A 99 -5.06 -4.63 -1.99
C GLY A 99 -5.33 -6.06 -1.53
N ILE A 100 -4.38 -6.98 -1.75
CA ILE A 100 -4.49 -8.38 -1.32
C ILE A 100 -4.60 -8.46 0.20
N ALA A 101 -3.79 -7.72 0.94
CA ALA A 101 -3.82 -7.73 2.41
C ALA A 101 -5.18 -7.25 2.95
N CYS A 102 -5.73 -6.15 2.40
CA CYS A 102 -7.04 -5.64 2.80
C CYS A 102 -8.17 -6.63 2.50
N SER A 103 -8.14 -7.23 1.30
CA SER A 103 -9.11 -8.25 0.88
C SER A 103 -9.02 -9.49 1.76
N ALA A 104 -7.82 -9.94 2.12
CA ALA A 104 -7.61 -11.06 3.02
C ALA A 104 -8.22 -10.79 4.40
N GLY A 105 -8.02 -9.59 4.96
CA GLY A 105 -8.66 -9.20 6.23
C GLY A 105 -10.19 -9.24 6.15
N CYS A 106 -10.75 -8.72 5.05
CA CYS A 106 -12.19 -8.74 4.80
C CYS A 106 -12.74 -10.17 4.63
N ALA A 107 -12.01 -11.04 3.94
CA ALA A 107 -12.38 -12.44 3.76
C ALA A 107 -12.36 -13.19 5.09
N VAL A 108 -11.32 -13.00 5.91
CA VAL A 108 -11.24 -13.57 7.26
C VAL A 108 -12.43 -13.14 8.10
N ARG A 109 -12.80 -11.85 8.06
CA ARG A 109 -14.00 -11.36 8.76
C ARG A 109 -15.27 -12.09 8.32
N SER A 110 -15.44 -12.32 7.01
CA SER A 110 -16.64 -12.96 6.47
C SER A 110 -16.84 -14.41 6.95
N ILE A 111 -15.76 -15.08 7.38
CA ILE A 111 -15.81 -16.42 7.98
C ILE A 111 -16.39 -16.36 9.41
N PHE A 112 -15.99 -15.37 10.21
CA PHE A 112 -16.40 -15.24 11.62
C PHE A 112 -17.71 -14.48 11.82
N VAL A 113 -18.00 -13.53 10.94
CA VAL A 113 -19.23 -12.75 10.92
C VAL A 113 -19.88 -13.00 9.57
N PRO A 114 -20.79 -13.99 9.46
CA PRO A 114 -21.46 -14.26 8.21
C PRO A 114 -22.18 -12.99 7.75
N LEU A 115 -21.81 -12.53 6.57
CA LEU A 115 -22.52 -11.47 5.87
C LEU A 115 -23.93 -12.03 5.62
N ARG A 116 -24.91 -11.63 6.43
CA ARG A 116 -26.31 -11.75 6.05
C ARG A 116 -26.45 -10.89 4.80
N GLN A 117 -26.47 -11.57 3.65
CA GLN A 117 -26.76 -10.99 2.33
C GLN A 117 -28.08 -10.24 2.36
#